data_AF-A0A5D8ZZK6-F1
#
_entry.id   AF-A0A5D8ZZK6-F1
#
_cell.length_a   1.000
_cell.length_b   1.000
_cell.length_c   1.000
_cell.angle_alpha   90.00
_cell.angle_beta   90.00
_cell.angle_gamma   90.00
#
_symmetry.space_group_name_H-M   'P 1'
#
loop_
_entity.id
_entity.type
_entity.pdbx_description
1 polymer ?
#
loop_
_entity_poly.entity_id
_entity_poly.type
_entity_poly.pdbx_seq_one_letter_code
_entity_poly.pdbx_strand_id
1 'polypeptide(L)'
;MTISKKNKNRTSVDGKEYLWWVFDEYDQTEFDGIQIKAVCSDQTHFIKYGLQQEEDNRKVVLALKDYAKLVHLSSPPKFENDKGIITKSGINKLVRWCKQDVHQIQYALDGNSNNLTEIERQLLLKDLQKIIK
;
A
#
# COMPACT_ATOMS: atom_id res chain seq x y z
N MET A 1 1.14 19.00 -1.01
CA MET A 1 0.01 18.63 -1.90
C MET A 1 -1.25 18.51 -1.07
N THR A 2 -2.38 19.04 -1.54
CA THR A 2 -3.68 18.88 -0.89
C THR A 2 -4.48 17.82 -1.64
N ILE A 3 -4.88 16.74 -0.97
CA ILE A 3 -5.68 15.69 -1.60
C ILE A 3 -7.13 16.14 -1.66
N SER A 4 -7.65 16.35 -2.88
CA SER A 4 -9.09 16.62 -3.08
C SER A 4 -9.93 15.45 -2.57
N LYS A 5 -10.97 15.72 -1.78
CA LYS A 5 -11.88 14.68 -1.27
C LYS A 5 -12.91 14.19 -2.30
N LYS A 6 -13.03 14.88 -3.44
CA LYS A 6 -14.04 14.59 -4.47
C LYS A 6 -13.81 13.20 -5.07
N ASN A 7 -14.88 12.41 -5.19
CA ASN A 7 -14.89 11.05 -5.74
C ASN A 7 -14.01 10.02 -5.00
N LYS A 8 -13.62 10.32 -3.75
CA LYS A 8 -12.85 9.39 -2.90
C LYS A 8 -13.76 8.78 -1.84
N ASN A 9 -13.62 7.47 -1.67
CA ASN A 9 -14.26 6.75 -0.59
C ASN A 9 -13.50 6.98 0.73
N ARG A 10 -14.19 6.76 1.85
CA ARG A 10 -13.61 6.87 3.19
C ARG A 10 -13.72 5.57 3.96
N THR A 11 -12.70 5.28 4.75
CA THR A 11 -12.78 4.24 5.76
C THR A 11 -11.92 4.59 6.97
N SER A 12 -12.27 4.05 8.13
CA SER A 12 -11.50 4.23 9.36
C SER A 12 -10.98 2.87 9.81
N VAL A 13 -9.67 2.79 10.03
CA VAL A 13 -8.98 1.56 10.44
C VAL A 13 -8.08 1.88 11.63
N ASP A 14 -8.45 1.32 12.78
CA ASP A 14 -7.77 1.47 14.07
C ASP A 14 -7.49 2.94 14.43
N GLY A 15 -8.52 3.78 14.35
CA GLY A 15 -8.45 5.19 14.74
C GLY A 15 -7.92 6.15 13.67
N LYS A 16 -7.40 5.66 12.53
CA LYS A 16 -6.97 6.50 11.40
C LYS A 16 -7.99 6.49 10.27
N GLU A 17 -8.30 7.66 9.72
CA GLU A 17 -9.15 7.82 8.53
C GLU A 17 -8.30 7.71 7.26
N TYR A 18 -8.77 6.95 6.28
CA TYR A 18 -8.17 6.78 4.96
C TYR A 18 -9.13 7.25 3.87
N LEU A 19 -8.59 8.02 2.92
CA LEU A 19 -9.23 8.33 1.65
C LEU A 19 -8.73 7.35 0.60
N TRP A 20 -9.63 6.63 -0.06
CA TRP A 20 -9.25 5.64 -1.06
C TRP A 20 -10.08 5.73 -2.34
N TRP A 21 -9.47 5.33 -3.45
CA TRP A 21 -10.13 5.32 -4.76
C TRP A 21 -9.51 4.22 -5.63
N VAL A 22 -10.28 3.83 -6.64
CA VAL A 22 -9.85 2.94 -7.72
C VAL A 22 -9.55 3.81 -8.93
N PHE A 23 -8.50 3.48 -9.67
CA PHE A 23 -8.13 4.14 -10.91
C PHE A 23 -7.47 3.11 -11.85
N ASP A 24 -7.47 3.40 -13.13
CA ASP A 24 -6.82 2.58 -14.15
C ASP A 24 -5.60 3.35 -14.65
N GLU A 25 -4.42 2.76 -14.52
CA GLU A 25 -3.15 3.37 -14.92
C GLU A 25 -2.24 2.29 -15.49
N TYR A 26 -1.64 2.63 -16.64
CA TYR A 26 -0.56 1.85 -17.21
C TYR A 26 0.76 2.30 -16.58
N ASP A 27 1.08 1.72 -15.42
CA ASP A 27 2.27 2.01 -14.65
C ASP A 27 3.27 0.84 -14.79
N GLN A 28 4.18 0.98 -15.75
CA GLN A 28 5.25 0.02 -16.04
C GLN A 28 6.21 -0.22 -14.86
N THR A 29 6.10 0.55 -13.77
CA THR A 29 7.03 0.49 -12.63
C THR A 29 6.45 -0.24 -11.41
N GLU A 30 5.14 -0.14 -11.16
CA GLU A 30 4.51 -0.76 -9.98
C GLU A 30 3.46 -1.80 -10.35
N PHE A 31 2.39 -1.39 -11.03
CA PHE A 31 1.25 -2.23 -11.39
C PHE A 31 0.68 -1.81 -12.75
N ASP A 32 0.40 -2.76 -13.64
CA ASP A 32 -0.32 -2.46 -14.87
C ASP A 32 -1.83 -2.67 -14.67
N GLY A 33 -2.65 -1.67 -15.03
CA GLY A 33 -4.10 -1.77 -15.09
C GLY A 33 -4.84 -1.17 -13.88
N ILE A 34 -5.87 -1.86 -13.39
CA ILE A 34 -6.74 -1.34 -12.32
C ILE A 34 -6.04 -1.43 -10.96
N GLN A 35 -5.96 -0.29 -10.29
CA GLN A 35 -5.26 -0.14 -9.02
C GLN A 35 -6.12 0.57 -7.99
N ILE A 36 -5.75 0.39 -6.72
CA ILE A 36 -6.24 1.18 -5.61
C ILE A 36 -5.12 2.01 -5.02
N LYS A 37 -5.50 3.19 -4.52
CA LYS A 37 -4.65 3.99 -3.64
C LYS A 37 -5.46 4.36 -2.41
N ALA A 38 -4.94 4.04 -1.24
CA ALA A 38 -5.50 4.40 0.05
C ALA A 38 -4.50 5.31 0.78
N VAL A 39 -4.88 6.56 0.99
CA VAL A 39 -4.02 7.57 1.64
C VAL A 39 -4.55 7.87 3.02
N CYS A 40 -3.67 7.87 4.02
CA CYS A 40 -4.05 8.32 5.36
C CYS A 40 -4.44 9.80 5.31
N SER A 41 -5.47 10.20 6.06
CA SER A 41 -6.03 11.56 5.97
C SER A 41 -5.09 12.63 6.55
N ASP A 42 -4.18 12.25 7.44
CA ASP A 42 -3.07 13.07 7.91
C ASP A 42 -1.92 13.17 6.87
N GLN A 43 -2.04 12.46 5.76
CA GLN A 43 -1.09 12.40 4.65
C GLN A 43 0.31 11.93 5.04
N THR A 44 0.45 11.17 6.13
CA THR A 44 1.73 10.60 6.57
C THR A 44 2.21 9.49 5.65
N HIS A 45 1.28 8.69 5.14
CA HIS A 45 1.57 7.50 4.33
C HIS A 45 0.41 7.16 3.39
N PHE A 46 0.69 6.28 2.44
CA PHE A 46 -0.31 5.68 1.57
C PHE A 46 0.03 4.21 1.26
N ILE A 47 -0.98 3.50 0.80
CA ILE A 47 -0.92 2.12 0.36
C ILE A 47 -1.40 2.08 -1.10
N LYS A 48 -0.67 1.37 -1.96
CA LYS A 48 -1.11 1.01 -3.30
C LYS A 48 -1.22 -0.50 -3.45
N TYR A 49 -2.18 -0.93 -4.26
CA TYR A 49 -2.39 -2.34 -4.57
C TYR A 49 -3.04 -2.48 -5.96
N GLY A 50 -2.45 -3.27 -6.85
CA GLY A 50 -3.09 -3.68 -8.10
C GLY A 50 -4.20 -4.68 -7.85
N LEU A 51 -5.33 -4.56 -8.55
CA LEU A 51 -6.38 -5.58 -8.52
C LEU A 51 -6.06 -6.70 -9.50
N GLN A 52 -6.55 -7.91 -9.24
CA GLN A 52 -6.40 -9.07 -10.14
C GLN A 52 -4.93 -9.43 -10.45
N GLN A 53 -4.04 -9.16 -9.48
CA GLN A 53 -2.65 -9.58 -9.57
C GLN A 53 -2.53 -11.10 -9.55
N GLU A 54 -1.61 -11.62 -10.36
CA GLU A 54 -1.18 -13.02 -10.35
C GLU A 54 -0.76 -13.46 -8.95
N GLU A 55 -1.17 -14.65 -8.54
CA GLU A 55 -1.01 -15.14 -7.16
C GLU A 55 0.45 -15.16 -6.71
N ASP A 56 1.35 -15.66 -7.58
CA ASP A 56 2.77 -15.82 -7.28
C ASP A 56 3.56 -14.50 -7.21
N ASN A 57 3.03 -13.43 -7.80
CA ASN A 57 3.70 -12.12 -7.90
C ASN A 57 2.94 -11.01 -7.20
N ARG A 58 1.90 -11.35 -6.43
CA ARG A 58 1.08 -10.36 -5.75
C ARG A 58 1.93 -9.57 -4.75
N LYS A 59 1.73 -8.25 -4.75
CA LYS A 59 2.42 -7.33 -3.85
C LYS A 59 1.53 -6.16 -3.43
N VAL A 60 1.91 -5.54 -2.33
CA VAL A 60 1.34 -4.27 -1.84
C VAL A 60 2.48 -3.28 -1.67
N VAL A 61 2.26 -2.03 -2.09
CA VAL A 61 3.19 -0.94 -1.80
C VAL A 61 2.74 -0.23 -0.54
N LEU A 62 3.64 -0.14 0.44
CA LEU A 62 3.49 0.74 1.60
C LEU A 62 4.55 1.84 1.50
N ALA A 63 4.10 3.09 1.48
CA ALA A 63 4.99 4.23 1.26
C ALA A 63 4.65 5.41 2.18
N LEU A 64 5.67 6.17 2.56
CA LEU A 64 5.48 7.49 3.12
C LEU A 64 5.10 8.50 2.04
N LYS A 65 4.64 9.66 2.49
CA LYS A 65 4.38 10.82 1.65
C LYS A 65 5.54 11.07 0.67
N ASP A 66 5.17 11.40 -0.58
CA ASP A 66 6.08 11.75 -1.67
C ASP A 66 7.09 10.65 -2.05
N TYR A 67 6.79 9.38 -1.73
CA TYR A 67 7.66 8.23 -2.03
C TYR A 67 9.05 8.30 -1.40
N ALA A 68 9.25 9.16 -0.40
CA ALA A 68 10.55 9.33 0.26
C ALA A 68 11.08 8.02 0.88
N LYS A 69 10.16 7.15 1.32
CA LYS A 69 10.45 5.80 1.81
C LYS A 69 9.32 4.88 1.37
N LEU A 70 9.64 3.71 0.82
CA LEU A 70 8.63 2.70 0.48
C LEU A 70 9.16 1.26 0.57
N VAL A 71 8.23 0.33 0.72
CA VAL A 71 8.48 -1.11 0.66
C VAL A 71 7.41 -1.80 -0.19
N HIS A 72 7.82 -2.80 -0.96
CA HIS A 72 6.94 -3.74 -1.65
C HIS A 72 6.83 -5.00 -0.81
N LEU A 73 5.67 -5.16 -0.18
CA LEU A 73 5.33 -6.32 0.65
C LEU A 73 4.83 -7.44 -0.26
N SER A 74 5.43 -8.61 -0.12
CA SER A 74 5.22 -9.76 -1.00
C SER A 74 4.10 -10.64 -0.49
N SER A 75 3.45 -11.35 -1.42
CA SER A 75 2.49 -12.42 -1.14
C SER A 75 1.35 -12.03 -0.20
N PRO A 76 0.69 -10.87 -0.38
CA PRO A 76 -0.51 -10.55 0.36
C PRO A 76 -1.66 -11.51 -0.03
N PRO A 77 -2.69 -11.65 0.81
CA PRO A 77 -3.94 -12.28 0.36
C PRO A 77 -4.60 -11.41 -0.72
N LYS A 78 -5.56 -12.01 -1.45
CA LYS A 78 -6.43 -11.27 -2.36
C LYS A 78 -7.42 -10.42 -1.54
N PHE A 79 -7.56 -9.13 -1.86
CA PHE A 79 -8.42 -8.21 -1.10
C PHE A 79 -9.73 -7.87 -1.83
N GLU A 80 -9.76 -8.08 -3.14
CA GLU A 80 -10.90 -7.97 -4.02
C GLU A 80 -11.66 -9.30 -4.14
N ASN A 81 -12.91 -9.21 -4.58
CA ASN A 81 -13.73 -10.41 -4.81
C ASN A 81 -13.38 -11.10 -6.14
N ASP A 82 -14.08 -12.20 -6.45
CA ASP A 82 -13.84 -12.98 -7.68
C ASP A 82 -14.19 -12.21 -8.97
N LYS A 83 -14.94 -11.11 -8.86
CA LYS A 83 -15.23 -10.20 -9.98
C LYS A 83 -14.17 -9.09 -10.13
N GLY A 84 -13.08 -9.12 -9.35
CA GLY A 84 -12.04 -8.09 -9.37
C GLY A 84 -12.45 -6.78 -8.68
N ILE A 85 -13.54 -6.77 -7.92
CA ILE A 85 -14.06 -5.56 -7.28
C ILE A 85 -13.58 -5.50 -5.83
N ILE A 86 -12.88 -4.43 -5.48
CA ILE A 86 -12.48 -4.15 -4.11
C ILE A 86 -13.58 -3.38 -3.35
N THR A 87 -13.86 -3.82 -2.13
CA THR A 87 -14.89 -3.22 -1.26
C THR A 87 -14.24 -2.50 -0.10
N LYS A 88 -15.01 -1.70 0.66
CA LYS A 88 -14.56 -1.10 1.92
C LYS A 88 -14.00 -2.15 2.90
N SER A 89 -14.60 -3.34 2.96
CA SER A 89 -14.11 -4.45 3.78
C SER A 89 -12.73 -4.94 3.29
N GLY A 90 -12.55 -5.05 1.97
CA GLY A 90 -11.26 -5.36 1.35
C GLY A 90 -10.18 -4.35 1.70
N ILE A 91 -10.49 -3.04 1.61
CA ILE A 91 -9.58 -1.97 2.01
C ILE A 91 -9.22 -2.05 3.50
N ASN A 92 -10.20 -2.32 4.37
CA ASN A 92 -9.92 -2.49 5.80
C ASN A 92 -8.98 -3.67 6.08
N LYS A 93 -9.18 -4.79 5.38
CA LYS A 93 -8.29 -5.95 5.45
C LYS A 93 -6.89 -5.62 4.94
N LEU A 94 -6.78 -4.91 3.81
CA LEU A 94 -5.52 -4.46 3.23
C LEU A 94 -4.72 -3.59 4.21
N VAL A 95 -5.35 -2.56 4.77
CA VAL A 95 -4.69 -1.66 5.73
C VAL A 95 -4.23 -2.43 6.97
N ARG A 96 -5.09 -3.31 7.53
CA ARG A 96 -4.72 -4.12 8.69
C ARG A 96 -3.60 -5.11 8.39
N TRP A 97 -3.60 -5.70 7.20
CA TRP A 97 -2.55 -6.63 6.78
C TRP A 97 -1.20 -5.92 6.75
N CYS A 98 -1.10 -4.71 6.21
CA CYS A 98 0.16 -3.93 6.19
C CYS A 98 0.73 -3.61 7.58
N LYS A 99 -0.11 -3.63 8.63
CA LYS A 99 0.29 -3.36 10.02
C LYS A 99 0.86 -4.60 10.74
N GLN A 100 0.82 -5.78 10.12
CA GLN A 100 1.32 -7.02 10.72
C GLN A 100 2.85 -7.01 10.78
N ASP A 101 3.43 -7.47 11.88
CA ASP A 101 4.88 -7.32 12.12
C ASP A 101 5.78 -8.16 11.20
N VAL A 102 5.21 -9.05 10.37
CA VAL A 102 5.99 -10.00 9.54
C VAL A 102 5.54 -9.91 8.09
N HIS A 103 6.42 -9.40 7.24
CA HIS A 103 6.27 -9.42 5.78
C HIS A 103 7.60 -9.75 5.08
N GLN A 104 7.51 -10.41 3.94
CA GLN A 104 8.63 -10.53 3.00
C GLN A 104 8.70 -9.28 2.11
N ILE A 105 9.91 -8.77 1.87
CA ILE A 105 10.12 -7.51 1.15
C ILE A 105 10.80 -7.79 -0.19
N GLN A 106 10.06 -7.61 -1.29
CA GLN A 106 10.57 -7.76 -2.65
C GLN A 106 11.49 -6.60 -3.04
N TYR A 107 11.09 -5.38 -2.67
CA TYR A 107 11.78 -4.15 -3.02
C TYR A 107 11.60 -3.13 -1.90
N ALA A 108 12.58 -2.25 -1.74
CA ALA A 108 12.55 -1.16 -0.77
C ALA A 108 13.32 0.04 -1.32
N LEU A 109 12.87 1.22 -0.94
CA LEU A 109 13.52 2.49 -1.22
C LEU A 109 13.60 3.30 0.07
N ASP A 110 14.79 3.76 0.43
CA ASP A 110 15.01 4.75 1.48
C ASP A 110 15.70 5.98 0.89
N GLY A 111 14.93 7.05 0.68
CA GLY A 111 15.34 8.23 -0.05
C GLY A 111 15.70 7.89 -1.50
N ASN A 112 16.99 7.93 -1.81
CA ASN A 112 17.52 7.60 -3.13
C ASN A 112 18.21 6.23 -3.18
N SER A 113 18.20 5.47 -2.08
CA SER A 113 18.85 4.16 -1.99
C SER A 113 17.84 3.04 -2.15
N ASN A 114 18.02 2.20 -3.16
CA ASN A 114 17.26 0.95 -3.36
C ASN A 114 18.12 -0.31 -3.21
N ASN A 115 19.43 -0.17 -3.03
CA ASN A 115 20.36 -1.27 -2.80
C ASN A 115 20.50 -1.58 -1.29
N LEU A 116 19.37 -1.88 -0.65
CA LEU A 116 19.30 -2.15 0.78
C LEU A 116 19.51 -3.65 1.05
N THR A 117 20.33 -3.94 2.06
CA THR A 117 20.48 -5.28 2.65
C THR A 117 19.17 -5.74 3.28
N GLU A 118 19.01 -7.05 3.51
CA GLU A 118 17.79 -7.58 4.15
C GLU A 118 17.54 -6.95 5.52
N ILE A 119 18.59 -6.71 6.31
CA ILE A 119 18.49 -6.06 7.63
C ILE A 119 17.94 -4.63 7.47
N GLU A 120 18.46 -3.85 6.52
CA GLU A 120 17.99 -2.48 6.27
C GLU A 120 16.55 -2.46 5.77
N ARG A 121 16.16 -3.40 4.90
CA ARG A 121 14.77 -3.54 4.45
C ARG A 121 13.82 -3.78 5.62
N GLN A 122 14.19 -4.69 6.53
CA GLN A 122 13.38 -5.00 7.71
C GLN A 122 13.34 -3.84 8.72
N LEU A 123 14.43 -3.09 8.87
CA LEU A 123 14.44 -1.86 9.68
C LEU A 123 13.52 -0.79 9.09
N LEU A 124 13.57 -0.59 7.78
CA LEU A 124 12.70 0.34 7.06
C LEU A 124 11.22 -0.04 7.23
N LEU A 125 10.88 -1.33 7.07
CA LEU A 125 9.52 -1.83 7.30
C LEU A 125 9.03 -1.51 8.72
N LYS A 126 9.86 -1.77 9.74
CA LYS A 126 9.52 -1.45 11.13
C LYS A 126 9.26 0.03 11.33
N ASP A 127 10.04 0.90 10.70
CA ASP A 127 9.85 2.35 10.79
C ASP A 127 8.56 2.81 10.10
N LEU A 128 8.25 2.26 8.92
CA LEU A 128 6.95 2.49 8.27
C LEU A 128 5.79 2.00 9.15
N GLN A 129 5.94 0.83 9.78
CA GLN A 129 4.93 0.23 10.62
C GLN A 129 4.62 1.05 11.87
N LYS A 130 5.63 1.69 12.49
CA LYS A 130 5.43 2.63 13.60
C LYS A 130 4.56 3.83 13.19
N ILE A 131 4.67 4.28 11.95
CA ILE A 131 3.92 5.43 11.43
C ILE A 131 2.47 5.06 11.13
N ILE A 132 2.21 3.83 10.65
CA ILE A 132 0.86 3.41 10.28
C ILE A 132 0.04 2.84 11.44
N LYS A 133 0.67 2.29 12.49
CA LYS A 133 0.00 1.87 13.74
C LYS A 133 -0.77 3.04 14.33
#